data_AF-A0A395S6Z6-F1
#
_entry.id   AF-A0A395S6Z6-F1
#
_cell.length_a   1.000
_cell.length_b   1.000
_cell.length_c   1.000
_cell.angle_alpha   90.00
_cell.angle_beta   90.00
_cell.angle_gamma   90.00
#
_symmetry.space_group_name_H-M   'P 1'
#
loop_
_entity.id
_entity.type
_entity.pdbx_description
1 polymer ?
#
loop_
_entity_poly.entity_id
_entity_poly.type
_entity_poly.pdbx_seq_one_letter_code
_entity_poly.pdbx_strand_id
1 'polypeptide(L)'
;MNATNHLQRQSSHSTLRDKLRYYLKSEHVDPSQYPHAYLVTSPRLLGLGYSPVSFWFLYSPDKVLSAIIVEMQNIFEERHCYFVTRNFETEAKHIQDGNLNSQELQPAQIKATVQKEFHFSPFNSRKGSYSVLASDPLGPDMRGFRELDITLSLFSSKGYPKLVAKLISENPAIDPCEMNIAQKVSFTWTWFWSVVLTLPRFVKEYISLFYRHNLHFWYRPEPRKNSTGRSSNVVERVLERVFRAYLRNLVEGLSTPVIIRYTPSGDADVSEEVMRSPLIVDSNETANEINIKILTPAFYSRFVHYAHDSEAIFCELAESCTFWTDKPEQLTRIFLKKGSSPLHASSIVDYVWFQLIKRMRRLPRKIERPLSSADKSSSPPNGIDIRNFRISSMDAFVIGQGDTRLKEAYKPAVLRVFVADRIALGSTTLLGMMELLGRVAISWTLASLVVYGFS
;
A
#
# COMPACT_ATOMS: atom_id res chain seq x y z
N MET A 1 20.59 -0.17 5.92
CA MET A 1 19.48 -0.02 4.96
C MET A 1 18.62 -1.28 5.03
N ASN A 2 17.29 -1.18 5.13
CA ASN A 2 16.42 -2.37 5.26
C ASN A 2 15.59 -2.56 3.98
N ALA A 3 15.76 -3.72 3.33
CA ALA A 3 15.13 -4.04 2.04
C ALA A 3 13.60 -4.06 2.09
N THR A 4 12.98 -4.24 3.27
CA THR A 4 11.52 -4.18 3.45
C THR A 4 10.92 -2.81 3.11
N ASN A 5 11.74 -1.77 3.10
CA ASN A 5 11.31 -0.39 2.88
C ASN A 5 11.22 0.02 1.42
N HIS A 6 11.69 -0.81 0.50
CA HIS A 6 11.76 -0.46 -0.91
C HIS A 6 11.01 -1.43 -1.82
N LEU A 7 10.52 -0.90 -2.94
CA LEU A 7 9.78 -1.59 -3.98
C LEU A 7 8.62 -2.41 -3.34
N GLN A 8 8.58 -3.71 -3.61
CA GLN A 8 7.56 -4.59 -3.07
C GLN A 8 7.81 -4.99 -1.62
N ARG A 9 6.71 -5.13 -0.86
CA ARG A 9 6.75 -5.47 0.56
C ARG A 9 7.01 -6.94 0.82
N GLN A 10 6.56 -7.82 -0.06
CA GLN A 10 6.62 -9.27 0.13
C GLN A 10 8.07 -9.74 0.38
N SER A 11 8.22 -10.61 1.38
CA SER A 11 9.51 -11.04 1.96
C SER A 11 10.15 -12.20 1.19
N SER A 12 9.47 -12.73 0.16
CA SER A 12 10.01 -13.73 -0.76
C SER A 12 11.34 -13.30 -1.40
N HIS A 13 11.62 -11.99 -1.43
CA HIS A 13 12.86 -11.41 -1.92
C HIS A 13 13.62 -10.71 -0.78
N SER A 14 14.68 -11.34 -0.29
CA SER A 14 15.45 -10.86 0.87
C SER A 14 16.38 -9.69 0.54
N THR A 15 16.85 -9.57 -0.72
CA THR A 15 17.79 -8.52 -1.13
C THR A 15 17.13 -7.42 -1.97
N LEU A 16 17.69 -6.21 -1.93
CA LEU A 16 17.26 -5.10 -2.80
C LEU A 16 17.37 -5.47 -4.29
N ARG A 17 18.38 -6.27 -4.65
CA ARG A 17 18.61 -6.74 -6.02
C ARG A 17 17.47 -7.65 -6.49
N ASP A 18 17.05 -8.60 -5.66
CA ASP A 18 15.97 -9.53 -6.02
C ASP A 18 14.64 -8.80 -6.14
N LYS A 19 14.38 -7.84 -5.25
CA LYS A 19 13.20 -6.97 -5.34
C LYS A 19 13.18 -6.12 -6.61
N LEU A 20 14.32 -5.56 -7.00
CA LEU A 20 14.45 -4.81 -8.25
C LEU A 20 14.19 -5.71 -9.46
N ARG A 21 14.78 -6.90 -9.49
CA ARG A 21 14.56 -7.89 -10.56
C ARG A 21 13.09 -8.31 -10.64
N TYR A 22 12.44 -8.53 -9.51
CA TYR A 22 11.03 -8.87 -9.47
C TYR A 22 10.16 -7.72 -10.00
N TYR A 23 10.44 -6.49 -9.56
CA TYR A 23 9.73 -5.31 -10.05
C TYR A 23 9.86 -5.15 -11.58
N LEU A 24 11.08 -5.25 -12.12
CA LEU A 24 11.31 -5.16 -13.57
C LEU A 24 10.54 -6.26 -14.33
N LYS A 25 10.55 -7.50 -13.83
CA LYS A 25 9.74 -8.58 -14.42
C LYS A 25 8.24 -8.27 -14.38
N SER A 26 7.74 -7.66 -13.30
CA SER A 26 6.33 -7.27 -13.19
C SER A 26 5.94 -6.16 -14.17
N GLU A 27 6.90 -5.34 -14.61
CA GLU A 27 6.74 -4.34 -15.66
C GLU A 27 7.04 -4.90 -17.08
N HIS A 28 7.22 -6.22 -17.22
CA HIS A 28 7.56 -6.90 -18.49
C HIS A 28 8.92 -6.48 -19.07
N VAL A 29 9.85 -6.10 -18.20
CA VAL A 29 11.21 -5.68 -18.54
C VAL A 29 12.21 -6.75 -18.13
N ASP A 30 13.12 -7.12 -19.03
CA ASP A 30 14.17 -8.09 -18.70
C ASP A 30 15.21 -7.45 -17.76
N PRO A 31 15.40 -7.96 -16.53
CA PRO A 31 16.41 -7.43 -15.61
C PRO A 31 17.85 -7.56 -16.10
N SER A 32 18.12 -8.42 -17.09
CA SER A 32 19.47 -8.57 -17.68
C SER A 32 19.96 -7.29 -18.35
N GLN A 33 19.03 -6.44 -18.81
CA GLN A 33 19.33 -5.14 -19.43
C GLN A 33 19.90 -4.13 -18.43
N TYR A 34 19.70 -4.35 -17.12
CA TYR A 34 20.12 -3.42 -16.06
C TYR A 34 20.95 -4.14 -14.97
N PRO A 35 22.18 -4.58 -15.28
CA PRO A 35 23.01 -5.30 -14.31
C PRO A 35 23.48 -4.44 -13.14
N HIS A 36 23.49 -3.11 -13.30
CA HIS A 36 23.94 -2.17 -12.28
C HIS A 36 22.82 -1.18 -11.90
N ALA A 37 22.72 -0.86 -10.61
CA ALA A 37 21.75 0.08 -10.08
C ALA A 37 22.37 0.95 -8.98
N TYR A 38 21.97 2.23 -8.94
CA TYR A 38 22.35 3.18 -7.90
C TYR A 38 21.09 3.77 -7.26
N LEU A 39 21.02 3.70 -5.92
CA LEU A 39 19.83 4.09 -5.17
C LEU A 39 20.08 5.35 -4.34
N VAL A 40 19.31 6.39 -4.62
CA VAL A 40 19.25 7.63 -3.84
C VAL A 40 18.00 7.61 -2.98
N THR A 41 18.17 7.64 -1.66
CA THR A 41 17.07 7.63 -0.68
C THR A 41 17.42 8.48 0.53
N SER A 42 16.41 8.92 1.27
CA SER A 42 16.59 9.60 2.55
C SER A 42 17.14 8.63 3.61
N PRO A 43 18.01 9.11 4.53
CA PRO A 43 18.54 8.27 5.60
C PRO A 43 17.45 7.91 6.62
N ARG A 44 17.64 6.77 7.29
CA ARG A 44 16.86 6.39 8.48
C ARG A 44 17.81 6.16 9.64
N LEU A 45 17.58 6.84 10.75
CA LEU A 45 18.37 6.73 11.97
C LEU A 45 17.53 6.06 13.07
N LEU A 46 18.05 4.99 13.68
CA LEU A 46 17.39 4.28 14.79
C LEU A 46 15.94 3.85 14.49
N GLY A 47 15.67 3.49 13.22
CA GLY A 47 14.32 3.14 12.76
C GLY A 47 13.38 4.33 12.52
N LEU A 48 13.80 5.54 12.87
CA LEU A 48 13.10 6.79 12.57
C LEU A 48 13.48 7.29 11.18
N GLY A 49 12.53 7.94 10.53
CA GLY A 49 12.72 8.54 9.21
C GLY A 49 11.79 7.97 8.16
N TYR A 50 11.38 8.86 7.28
CA TYR A 50 10.41 8.61 6.23
C TYR A 50 10.99 9.14 4.92
N SER A 51 11.03 8.31 3.88
CA SER A 51 11.51 8.74 2.57
C SER A 51 10.30 8.92 1.65
N PRO A 52 9.92 10.17 1.32
CA PRO A 52 8.79 10.43 0.43
C PRO A 52 9.03 9.92 -0.99
N VAL A 53 10.28 9.98 -1.44
CA VAL A 53 10.70 9.56 -2.77
C VAL A 53 12.09 8.94 -2.72
N SER A 54 12.29 7.86 -3.45
CA SER A 54 13.58 7.23 -3.69
C SER A 54 13.78 7.07 -5.20
N PHE A 55 15.02 7.23 -5.66
CA PHE A 55 15.38 7.17 -7.07
C PHE A 55 16.34 6.02 -7.31
N TRP A 56 15.97 5.13 -8.23
CA TRP A 56 16.81 4.03 -8.67
C TRP A 56 17.32 4.33 -10.08
N PHE A 57 18.59 4.68 -10.21
CA PHE A 57 19.25 4.84 -11.48
C PHE A 57 19.70 3.47 -11.98
N LEU A 58 19.29 3.10 -13.19
CA LEU A 58 19.55 1.80 -13.78
C LEU A 58 20.47 1.95 -14.99
N TYR A 59 21.52 1.15 -15.01
CA TYR A 59 22.59 1.24 -16.00
C TYR A 59 22.68 -0.04 -16.82
N SER A 60 22.96 0.12 -18.10
CA SER A 60 23.20 -0.99 -19.03
C SER A 60 24.46 -1.79 -18.67
N PRO A 61 24.71 -2.95 -19.32
CA PRO A 61 25.99 -3.66 -19.21
C PRO A 61 27.21 -2.77 -19.53
N ASP A 62 27.04 -1.83 -20.45
CA ASP A 62 28.06 -0.85 -20.83
C ASP A 62 28.16 0.33 -19.86
N LYS A 63 27.52 0.25 -18.68
CA LYS A 63 27.52 1.27 -17.63
C LYS A 63 26.96 2.62 -18.07
N VAL A 64 26.02 2.62 -19.01
CA VAL A 64 25.33 3.83 -19.48
C VAL A 64 23.98 3.95 -18.77
N LEU A 65 23.68 5.13 -18.21
CA LEU A 65 22.38 5.41 -17.62
C LEU A 65 21.28 5.21 -18.68
N SER A 66 20.37 4.27 -18.40
CA SER A 66 19.40 3.75 -19.37
C SER A 66 17.96 3.79 -18.88
N ALA A 67 17.74 3.77 -17.56
CA ALA A 67 16.40 3.94 -16.98
C ALA A 67 16.48 4.51 -15.55
N ILE A 68 15.34 5.00 -15.06
CA ILE A 68 15.15 5.43 -13.68
C ILE A 68 13.83 4.87 -13.13
N ILE A 69 13.83 4.41 -11.88
CA ILE A 69 12.59 4.15 -11.13
C ILE A 69 12.42 5.26 -10.09
N VAL A 70 11.30 5.96 -10.17
CA VAL A 70 10.87 6.91 -9.14
C VAL A 70 9.91 6.20 -8.20
N GLU A 71 10.44 5.75 -7.06
CA GLU A 71 9.67 5.12 -6.00
C GLU A 71 9.09 6.20 -5.09
N MET A 72 7.77 6.35 -5.07
CA MET A 72 7.07 7.28 -4.18
C MET A 72 6.40 6.51 -3.05
N GLN A 73 6.53 7.03 -1.83
CA GLN A 73 5.82 6.54 -0.65
C GLN A 73 4.94 7.67 -0.10
N ASN A 74 3.73 7.36 0.37
CA ASN A 74 2.90 8.34 1.09
C ASN A 74 2.86 8.06 2.61
N ILE A 75 2.31 9.03 3.35
CA ILE A 75 2.22 8.96 4.82
C ILE A 75 1.31 7.83 5.33
N PHE A 76 0.50 7.24 4.43
CA PHE A 76 -0.34 6.07 4.72
C PHE A 76 0.41 4.75 4.49
N GLU A 77 1.71 4.83 4.23
CA GLU A 77 2.57 3.71 3.89
C GLU A 77 2.22 3.00 2.57
N GLU A 78 1.45 3.63 1.68
CA GLU A 78 1.30 3.13 0.32
C GLU A 78 2.55 3.46 -0.50
N ARG A 79 2.83 2.65 -1.52
CA ARG A 79 3.98 2.86 -2.41
C ARG A 79 3.56 2.73 -3.86
N HIS A 80 4.22 3.47 -4.73
CA HIS A 80 4.06 3.33 -6.17
C HIS A 80 5.36 3.70 -6.87
N CYS A 81 5.71 2.92 -7.89
CA CYS A 81 6.94 3.08 -8.66
C CYS A 81 6.59 3.52 -10.08
N TYR A 82 7.26 4.56 -10.56
CA TYR A 82 7.23 4.94 -11.96
C TYR A 82 8.52 4.49 -12.61
N PHE A 83 8.44 3.54 -13.54
CA PHE A 83 9.57 3.13 -14.37
C PHE A 83 9.63 4.00 -15.63
N VAL A 84 10.79 4.59 -15.88
CA VAL A 84 11.04 5.49 -17.02
C VAL A 84 12.32 5.07 -17.70
N THR A 85 12.26 4.86 -19.01
CA THR A 85 13.44 4.59 -19.84
C THR A 85 13.98 5.88 -20.46
N ARG A 86 15.29 5.88 -20.71
CA ARG A 86 15.95 6.95 -21.45
C ARG A 86 15.61 6.84 -22.93
N ASN A 87 15.28 7.97 -23.56
CA ASN A 87 14.95 8.02 -24.98
C ASN A 87 16.19 8.36 -25.81
N PHE A 88 16.96 7.33 -26.16
CA PHE A 88 18.20 7.47 -26.93
C PHE A 88 17.97 8.03 -28.35
N GLU A 89 16.83 7.74 -28.98
CA GLU A 89 16.53 8.22 -30.34
C GLU A 89 16.34 9.73 -30.41
N THR A 90 15.70 10.31 -29.39
CA THR A 90 15.46 11.75 -29.33
C THR A 90 16.77 12.49 -29.05
N GLU A 91 17.64 11.93 -28.21
CA GLU A 91 18.99 12.46 -27.99
C GLU A 91 19.84 12.39 -29.26
N ALA A 92 19.81 11.27 -30.00
CA ALA A 92 20.55 11.12 -31.25
C ALA A 92 20.11 12.13 -32.33
N LYS A 93 18.81 12.44 -32.42
CA LYS A 93 18.27 13.48 -33.33
C LYS A 93 18.73 14.88 -32.93
N HIS A 94 18.77 15.21 -31.64
CA HIS A 94 19.28 16.49 -31.16
C HIS A 94 20.77 16.69 -31.43
N ILE A 95 21.57 15.62 -31.44
CA ILE A 95 23.00 15.68 -31.81
C ILE A 95 23.18 15.95 -33.31
N GLN A 96 22.24 15.51 -34.16
CA GLN A 96 22.29 15.72 -35.61
C GLN A 96 21.80 17.11 -36.05
N ASP A 97 20.84 17.70 -35.33
CA ASP A 97 20.28 19.04 -35.63
C ASP A 97 21.03 20.22 -34.95
N GLY A 98 21.96 19.95 -34.03
CA GLY A 98 22.62 20.95 -33.18
C GLY A 98 24.04 21.35 -33.62
N ASN A 99 24.25 22.66 -33.78
CA ASN A 99 25.55 23.33 -34.01
C ASN A 99 26.66 22.84 -33.06
N LEU A 100 27.82 22.47 -33.62
CA LEU A 100 29.02 21.90 -32.98
C LEU A 100 29.75 22.79 -31.94
N ASN A 101 29.18 23.91 -31.48
CA ASN A 101 29.94 24.96 -30.79
C ASN A 101 29.71 25.09 -29.27
N SER A 102 29.10 24.08 -28.63
CA SER A 102 28.98 24.03 -27.17
C SER A 102 29.18 22.60 -26.66
N GLN A 103 30.39 22.07 -26.82
CA GLN A 103 30.85 20.85 -26.13
C GLN A 103 31.24 21.18 -24.69
N GLU A 104 30.29 21.65 -23.88
CA GLU A 104 30.32 21.27 -22.47
C GLU A 104 29.66 19.90 -22.41
N LEU A 105 30.34 18.88 -21.86
CA LEU A 105 29.79 17.54 -21.65
C LEU A 105 28.53 17.65 -20.78
N GLN A 106 27.37 17.84 -21.41
CA GLN A 106 26.11 17.83 -20.69
C GLN A 106 25.95 16.42 -20.10
N PRO A 107 25.69 16.32 -18.78
CA PRO A 107 25.53 15.03 -18.15
C PRO A 107 24.38 14.27 -18.81
N ALA A 108 24.53 12.95 -18.94
CA ALA A 108 23.46 12.08 -19.41
C ALA A 108 22.19 12.34 -18.59
N GLN A 109 21.08 12.66 -19.24
CA GLN A 109 19.84 13.04 -18.56
C GLN A 109 18.67 12.16 -19.01
N ILE A 110 17.79 11.83 -18.07
CA ILE A 110 16.50 11.22 -18.36
C ILE A 110 15.43 12.28 -18.17
N LYS A 111 14.68 12.56 -19.24
CA LYS A 111 13.50 13.43 -19.21
C LYS A 111 12.27 12.64 -19.62
N ALA A 112 11.28 12.54 -18.75
CA ALA A 112 10.02 11.90 -19.08
C ALA A 112 8.83 12.52 -18.37
N THR A 113 7.66 12.35 -18.97
CA THR A 113 6.39 12.74 -18.38
C THR A 113 5.52 11.49 -18.22
N VAL A 114 5.06 11.23 -17.00
CA VAL A 114 4.21 10.09 -16.64
C VAL A 114 2.88 10.57 -16.09
N GLN A 115 1.82 9.82 -16.37
CA GLN A 115 0.51 10.15 -15.82
C GLN A 115 0.51 9.90 -14.31
N LYS A 116 -0.05 10.84 -13.54
CA LYS A 116 -0.15 10.69 -12.10
C LYS A 116 -1.14 9.58 -11.75
N GLU A 117 -0.66 8.52 -11.11
CA GLU A 117 -1.50 7.41 -10.63
C GLU A 117 -1.60 7.36 -9.11
N PHE A 118 -0.66 8.00 -8.41
CA PHE A 118 -0.49 7.91 -6.97
C PHE A 118 -1.05 9.13 -6.23
N HIS A 119 -1.80 8.89 -5.14
CA HIS A 119 -2.27 9.95 -4.26
C HIS A 119 -1.23 10.25 -3.18
N PHE A 120 -0.34 11.18 -3.50
CA PHE A 120 0.77 11.54 -2.63
C PHE A 120 0.39 12.57 -1.54
N SER A 121 -0.44 13.56 -1.89
CA SER A 121 -0.77 14.69 -1.03
C SER A 121 -2.28 14.93 -1.02
N PRO A 122 -2.89 15.18 0.15
CA PRO A 122 -4.31 15.48 0.28
C PRO A 122 -4.72 16.81 -0.37
N PHE A 123 -3.78 17.70 -0.72
CA PHE A 123 -4.10 18.95 -1.42
C PHE A 123 -4.07 18.81 -2.95
N ASN A 124 -3.77 17.60 -3.45
CA ASN A 124 -3.66 17.33 -4.87
C ASN A 124 -4.46 16.10 -5.28
N SER A 125 -5.42 16.30 -6.19
CA SER A 125 -6.11 15.17 -6.85
C SER A 125 -5.13 14.27 -7.60
N ARG A 126 -5.56 13.04 -7.92
CA ARG A 126 -4.81 12.11 -8.77
C ARG A 126 -4.79 12.50 -10.26
N LYS A 127 -5.45 13.60 -10.65
CA LYS A 127 -5.45 14.07 -12.05
C LYS A 127 -4.19 14.89 -12.32
N GLY A 128 -3.64 14.74 -13.53
CA GLY A 128 -2.43 15.44 -13.99
C GLY A 128 -1.28 14.49 -14.29
N SER A 129 -0.08 15.03 -14.40
CA SER A 129 1.12 14.29 -14.76
C SER A 129 2.32 14.72 -13.91
N TYR A 130 3.28 13.82 -13.76
CA TYR A 130 4.60 14.12 -13.23
C TYR A 130 5.58 14.21 -14.38
N SER A 131 6.45 15.22 -14.36
CA SER A 131 7.63 15.27 -15.21
C SER A 131 8.86 15.07 -14.35
N VAL A 132 9.72 14.16 -14.77
CA VAL A 132 10.99 13.83 -14.13
C VAL A 132 12.09 14.28 -15.07
N LEU A 133 13.03 15.06 -14.54
CA LEU A 133 14.31 15.36 -15.17
C LEU A 133 15.39 14.92 -14.18
N ALA A 134 16.21 13.95 -14.55
CA ALA A 134 17.26 13.44 -13.68
C ALA A 134 18.57 13.30 -14.45
N SER A 135 19.62 13.95 -13.95
CA SER A 135 21.00 13.81 -14.45
C SER A 135 21.66 12.57 -13.87
N ASP A 136 22.58 11.97 -14.62
CA ASP A 136 23.37 10.81 -14.19
C ASP A 136 24.32 11.17 -13.04
N PRO A 137 24.09 10.64 -11.82
CA PRO A 137 24.90 11.00 -10.67
C PRO A 137 26.29 10.37 -10.67
N LEU A 138 26.54 9.34 -11.48
CA LEU A 138 27.83 8.64 -11.54
C LEU A 138 28.64 9.00 -12.79
N GLY A 139 27.94 9.49 -13.83
CA GLY A 139 28.53 9.78 -15.13
C GLY A 139 29.03 8.52 -15.86
N PRO A 140 29.75 8.71 -16.98
CA PRO A 140 30.26 7.59 -17.78
C PRO A 140 31.18 6.67 -16.95
N ASP A 141 31.10 5.37 -17.22
CA ASP A 141 31.84 4.28 -16.57
C ASP A 141 31.56 4.05 -15.07
N MET A 142 30.66 4.83 -14.46
CA MET A 142 30.31 4.75 -13.04
C MET A 142 31.52 4.83 -12.07
N ARG A 143 32.53 5.64 -12.40
CA ARG A 143 33.81 5.68 -11.64
C ARG A 143 33.69 6.29 -10.24
N GLY A 144 32.67 7.10 -9.99
CA GLY A 144 32.44 7.73 -8.70
C GLY A 144 31.22 8.64 -8.74
N PHE A 145 30.70 9.00 -7.56
CA PHE A 145 29.61 9.95 -7.44
C PHE A 145 30.10 11.36 -7.81
N ARG A 146 29.35 12.05 -8.67
CA ARG A 146 29.63 13.42 -9.09
C ARG A 146 28.73 14.38 -8.35
N GLU A 147 27.50 14.53 -8.83
CA GLU A 147 26.50 15.43 -8.30
C GLU A 147 25.12 14.84 -8.47
N LEU A 148 24.18 15.31 -7.67
CA LEU A 148 22.78 14.99 -7.80
C LEU A 148 22.09 16.21 -8.42
N ASP A 149 21.39 16.03 -9.54
CA ASP A 149 20.41 16.99 -10.03
C ASP A 149 19.18 16.23 -10.50
N ILE A 150 18.13 16.31 -9.69
CA ILE A 150 16.81 15.74 -10.01
C ILE A 150 15.76 16.81 -9.83
N THR A 151 14.96 17.04 -10.87
CA THR A 151 13.80 17.92 -10.85
C THR A 151 12.53 17.10 -11.08
N LEU A 152 11.62 17.17 -10.11
CA LEU A 152 10.28 16.60 -10.17
C LEU A 152 9.25 17.71 -10.28
N SER A 153 8.49 17.73 -11.37
CA SER A 153 7.45 18.72 -11.62
C SER A 153 6.08 18.05 -11.66
N LEU A 154 5.13 18.53 -10.86
CA LEU A 154 3.74 18.12 -10.90
C LEU A 154 2.95 19.11 -11.76
N PHE A 155 2.24 18.59 -12.76
CA PHE A 155 1.33 19.35 -13.60
C PHE A 155 -0.13 19.01 -13.30
N SER A 156 -0.99 20.01 -13.40
CA SER A 156 -2.44 19.82 -13.37
C SER A 156 -2.93 19.12 -14.65
N SER A 157 -4.17 18.64 -14.65
CA SER A 157 -4.80 18.10 -15.86
C SER A 157 -4.97 19.12 -17.00
N LYS A 158 -4.82 20.43 -16.70
CA LYS A 158 -4.84 21.52 -17.67
C LYS A 158 -3.43 21.93 -18.12
N GLY A 159 -2.38 21.23 -17.69
CA GLY A 159 -0.99 21.54 -18.04
C GLY A 159 -0.32 22.61 -17.17
N TYR A 160 -1.02 23.24 -16.21
CA TYR A 160 -0.37 24.20 -15.31
C TYR A 160 0.57 23.52 -14.31
N PRO A 161 1.81 24.03 -14.11
CA PRO A 161 2.70 23.54 -13.07
C PRO A 161 2.13 23.86 -11.67
N LYS A 162 2.13 22.87 -10.78
CA LYS A 162 1.62 22.98 -9.41
C LYS A 162 2.71 22.91 -8.35
N LEU A 163 3.71 22.08 -8.58
CA LEU A 163 4.83 21.87 -7.66
C LEU A 163 6.07 21.56 -8.49
N VAL A 164 7.18 22.17 -8.13
CA VAL A 164 8.51 21.80 -8.62
C VAL A 164 9.35 21.50 -7.40
N ALA A 165 9.85 20.27 -7.31
CA ALA A 165 10.75 19.82 -6.25
C ALA A 165 12.10 19.51 -6.90
N LYS A 166 13.13 20.23 -6.47
CA LYS A 166 14.51 20.03 -6.93
C LYS A 166 15.32 19.38 -5.82
N LEU A 167 16.06 18.33 -6.16
CA LEU A 167 17.01 17.67 -5.30
C LEU A 167 18.40 17.85 -5.92
N ILE A 168 19.20 18.72 -5.30
CA ILE A 168 20.55 19.08 -5.75
C ILE A 168 21.61 18.78 -4.69
N SER A 169 22.81 18.45 -5.13
CA SER A 169 23.99 18.42 -4.26
C SER A 169 24.42 19.84 -3.91
N GLU A 170 24.35 20.22 -2.64
CA GLU A 170 24.91 21.50 -2.16
C GLU A 170 26.39 21.39 -1.78
N ASN A 171 26.81 20.20 -1.35
CA ASN A 171 28.16 19.91 -0.88
C ASN A 171 28.68 18.61 -1.50
N PRO A 172 30.01 18.39 -1.53
CA PRO A 172 30.58 17.11 -1.96
C PRO A 172 30.00 15.94 -1.15
N ALA A 173 29.79 14.81 -1.82
CA ALA A 173 29.37 13.59 -1.15
C ALA A 173 30.45 13.13 -0.16
N ILE A 174 30.01 12.70 1.02
CA ILE A 174 30.90 12.19 2.05
C ILE A 174 30.85 10.68 2.03
N ASP A 175 32.00 10.02 1.85
CA ASP A 175 32.12 8.57 1.95
C ASP A 175 32.19 8.14 3.43
N PRO A 176 31.21 7.37 3.95
CA PRO A 176 31.26 6.86 5.32
C PRO A 176 32.46 5.97 5.63
N CYS A 177 33.10 5.37 4.62
CA CYS A 177 34.29 4.54 4.79
C CYS A 177 35.52 5.36 5.16
N GLU A 178 35.59 6.60 4.66
CA GLU A 178 36.71 7.51 4.88
C GLU A 178 36.54 8.37 6.14
N MET A 179 35.34 8.42 6.71
CA MET A 179 35.05 9.22 7.91
C MET A 179 35.70 8.64 9.19
N ASN A 180 36.32 9.52 9.98
CA ASN A 180 36.74 9.22 11.35
C ASN A 180 35.53 9.10 12.31
N ILE A 181 35.70 8.46 13.46
CA ILE A 181 34.68 8.23 14.49
C ILE A 181 34.02 9.55 14.93
N ALA A 182 34.81 10.60 15.18
CA ALA A 182 34.28 11.91 15.58
C ALA A 182 33.36 12.52 14.50
N GLN A 183 33.73 12.38 13.22
CA GLN A 183 32.91 12.83 12.09
C GLN A 183 31.63 12.01 11.97
N LYS A 184 31.70 10.69 12.16
CA LYS A 184 30.52 9.81 12.18
C LYS A 184 29.53 10.19 13.29
N VAL A 185 30.03 10.46 14.49
CA VAL A 185 29.20 10.89 15.63
C VAL A 185 28.55 12.24 15.35
N SER A 186 29.33 13.22 14.90
CA SER A 186 28.83 14.57 14.55
C SER A 186 27.78 14.53 13.42
N PHE A 187 28.03 13.75 12.37
CA PHE A 187 27.09 13.54 11.27
C PHE A 187 25.78 12.92 11.77
N THR A 188 25.87 11.83 12.54
CA THR A 188 24.70 11.14 13.09
C THR A 188 23.86 12.07 13.98
N TRP A 189 24.51 12.84 14.85
CA TRP A 189 23.82 13.77 15.75
C TRP A 189 23.11 14.90 14.99
N THR A 190 23.78 15.49 14.00
CA THR A 190 23.20 16.57 13.18
C THR A 190 21.99 16.08 12.39
N TRP A 191 22.08 14.89 11.78
CA TRP A 191 20.98 14.32 10.99
C TRP A 191 19.84 13.75 11.83
N PHE A 192 20.10 13.35 13.08
CA PHE A 192 19.08 12.83 13.99
C PHE A 192 17.94 13.83 14.22
N TRP A 193 18.26 15.11 14.46
CA TRP A 193 17.24 16.15 14.60
C TRP A 193 16.47 16.46 13.33
N SER A 194 17.12 16.40 12.17
CA SER A 194 16.39 16.51 10.90
C SER A 194 15.36 15.39 10.74
N VAL A 195 15.74 14.14 11.07
CA VAL A 195 14.85 12.97 11.01
C VAL A 195 13.69 13.10 12.00
N VAL A 196 13.96 13.44 13.26
CA VAL A 196 12.92 13.57 14.31
C VAL A 196 11.95 14.71 14.01
N LEU A 197 12.44 15.87 13.55
CA LEU A 197 11.61 17.04 13.30
C LEU A 197 10.83 16.97 11.97
N THR A 198 11.07 15.96 11.12
CA THR A 198 10.39 15.83 9.83
C THR A 198 8.86 15.73 9.98
N LEU A 199 8.36 14.86 10.86
CA LEU A 199 6.91 14.67 11.03
C LEU A 199 6.23 15.90 11.68
N PRO A 200 6.75 16.50 12.77
CA PRO A 200 6.20 17.74 13.31
C PRO A 200 6.16 18.88 12.28
N ARG A 201 7.22 19.04 11.48
CA ARG A 201 7.26 20.04 10.40
C ARG A 201 6.20 19.74 9.34
N PHE A 202 6.06 18.49 8.92
CA PHE A 202 5.00 18.07 7.99
C PHE A 202 3.61 18.42 8.50
N VAL A 203 3.31 18.12 9.77
CA VAL A 203 2.01 18.43 10.39
C VAL A 203 1.77 19.94 10.45
N LYS A 204 2.79 20.73 10.83
CA LYS A 204 2.70 22.19 10.85
C LYS A 204 2.35 22.76 9.46
N GLU A 205 3.06 22.33 8.42
CA GLU A 205 2.79 22.78 7.05
C GLU A 205 1.41 22.33 6.57
N TYR A 206 1.02 21.10 6.88
CA TYR A 206 -0.31 20.59 6.56
C TYR A 206 -1.42 21.45 7.18
N ILE A 207 -1.30 21.80 8.47
CA ILE A 207 -2.26 22.67 9.17
C ILE A 207 -2.29 24.07 8.54
N SER A 208 -1.13 24.62 8.19
CA SER A 208 -1.03 25.92 7.51
C SER A 208 -1.75 25.89 6.15
N LEU A 209 -1.50 24.89 5.32
CA LEU A 209 -2.13 24.75 4.01
C LEU A 209 -3.65 24.57 4.11
N PHE A 210 -4.12 23.84 5.13
CA PHE A 210 -5.54 23.61 5.34
C PHE A 210 -6.26 24.85 5.88
N TYR A 211 -5.79 25.46 6.98
CA TYR A 211 -6.50 26.55 7.64
C TYR A 211 -6.14 27.95 7.12
N ARG A 212 -4.87 28.20 6.79
CA ARG A 212 -4.42 29.54 6.36
C ARG A 212 -4.66 29.76 4.87
N HIS A 213 -4.39 28.73 4.06
CA HIS A 213 -4.49 28.84 2.60
C HIS A 213 -5.79 28.26 2.03
N ASN A 214 -6.65 27.68 2.87
CA ASN A 214 -7.96 27.10 2.47
C ASN A 214 -7.86 26.21 1.23
N LEU A 215 -6.77 25.45 1.11
CA LEU A 215 -6.60 24.53 -0.03
C LEU A 215 -7.62 23.42 0.06
N HIS A 216 -8.20 23.07 -1.09
CA HIS A 216 -9.18 22.00 -1.16
C HIS A 216 -8.56 20.66 -0.73
N PHE A 217 -9.21 20.03 0.26
CA PHE A 217 -8.81 18.75 0.80
C PHE A 217 -9.46 17.61 0.02
N TRP A 218 -8.61 16.76 -0.55
CA TRP A 218 -8.99 15.54 -1.24
C TRP A 218 -8.84 14.37 -0.28
N TYR A 219 -9.94 13.65 -0.06
CA TYR A 219 -9.89 12.39 0.67
C TYR A 219 -9.01 11.38 -0.05
N ARG A 220 -8.21 10.65 0.74
CA ARG A 220 -7.35 9.58 0.25
C ARG A 220 -8.20 8.53 -0.46
N PRO A 221 -7.96 8.26 -1.75
CA PRO A 221 -8.58 7.15 -2.45
C PRO A 221 -7.78 5.85 -2.24
N GLU A 222 -8.42 4.70 -2.45
CA GLU A 222 -7.72 3.42 -2.36
C GLU A 222 -6.65 3.24 -3.47
N PRO A 223 -5.60 2.44 -3.19
CA PRO A 223 -4.52 2.12 -4.13
C PRO A 223 -5.05 1.57 -5.46
N ARG A 224 -4.33 1.84 -6.55
CA ARG A 224 -4.55 1.17 -7.84
C ARG A 224 -3.83 -0.18 -7.87
N LYS A 225 -4.14 -1.02 -8.87
CA LYS A 225 -3.49 -2.33 -9.08
C LYS A 225 -1.95 -2.26 -9.16
N ASN A 226 -1.41 -1.15 -9.69
CA ASN A 226 0.04 -0.92 -9.84
C ASN A 226 0.69 -0.31 -8.58
N SER A 227 -0.09 -0.04 -7.54
CA SER A 227 0.39 0.51 -6.28
C SER A 227 0.39 -0.58 -5.21
N THR A 228 1.33 -0.49 -4.28
CA THR A 228 1.38 -1.34 -3.10
C THR A 228 0.59 -0.68 -1.98
N GLY A 229 -0.38 -1.42 -1.42
CA GLY A 229 -1.18 -0.95 -0.29
C GLY A 229 -0.37 -0.77 1.00
N ARG A 230 -1.04 -0.19 2.00
CA ARG A 230 -0.49 -0.01 3.34
C ARG A 230 -0.24 -1.35 4.06
N SER A 231 0.51 -1.30 5.16
CA SER A 231 0.70 -2.46 6.03
C SER A 231 -0.60 -2.87 6.74
N SER A 232 -0.79 -4.17 6.93
CA SER A 232 -1.92 -4.74 7.67
C SER A 232 -1.72 -4.59 9.17
N ASN A 233 -2.78 -4.19 9.88
CA ASN A 233 -2.81 -4.25 11.35
C ASN A 233 -3.02 -5.70 11.83
N VAL A 234 -2.90 -5.93 13.14
CA VAL A 234 -3.00 -7.28 13.74
C VAL A 234 -4.34 -7.96 13.42
N VAL A 235 -5.45 -7.20 13.46
CA VAL A 235 -6.80 -7.72 13.18
C VAL A 235 -6.93 -8.11 11.71
N GLU A 236 -6.44 -7.27 10.80
CA GLU A 236 -6.44 -7.51 9.36
C GLU A 236 -5.60 -8.72 8.98
N ARG A 237 -4.46 -8.97 9.66
CA ARG A 237 -3.66 -10.19 9.45
C ARG A 237 -4.42 -11.45 9.85
N VAL A 238 -5.20 -11.40 10.93
CA VAL A 238 -6.05 -12.52 11.33
C VAL A 238 -7.15 -12.75 10.30
N LEU A 239 -7.85 -11.68 9.89
CA LEU A 239 -8.93 -11.76 8.91
C LEU A 239 -8.45 -12.19 7.52
N GLU A 240 -7.24 -11.80 7.11
CA GLU A 240 -6.61 -12.26 5.88
C GLU A 240 -6.42 -13.77 5.87
N ARG A 241 -5.87 -14.35 6.94
CA ARG A 241 -5.67 -15.81 7.05
C ARG A 241 -6.99 -16.57 6.97
N VAL A 242 -8.03 -16.03 7.64
CA VAL A 242 -9.38 -16.61 7.62
C VAL A 242 -9.98 -16.50 6.22
N PHE A 243 -9.90 -15.34 5.59
CA PHE A 243 -10.41 -15.11 4.23
C PHE A 243 -9.70 -16.00 3.21
N ARG A 244 -8.39 -16.17 3.32
CA ARG A 244 -7.60 -17.08 2.48
C ARG A 244 -8.06 -18.52 2.63
N ALA A 245 -8.25 -18.99 3.87
CA ALA A 245 -8.77 -20.34 4.12
C ALA A 245 -10.20 -20.51 3.58
N TYR A 246 -11.04 -19.49 3.73
CA TYR A 246 -12.39 -19.44 3.16
C TYR A 246 -12.37 -19.53 1.64
N LEU A 247 -11.53 -18.73 0.98
CA LEU A 247 -11.36 -18.75 -0.47
C LEU A 247 -10.89 -20.12 -0.96
N ARG A 248 -9.93 -20.73 -0.26
CA ARG A 248 -9.45 -22.08 -0.58
C ARG A 248 -10.59 -23.10 -0.53
N ASN A 249 -11.39 -23.08 0.54
CA ASN A 249 -12.56 -23.95 0.67
C ASN A 249 -13.61 -23.71 -0.41
N LEU A 250 -13.80 -22.45 -0.85
CA LEU A 250 -14.67 -22.16 -2.00
C LEU A 250 -14.13 -22.82 -3.27
N VAL A 251 -12.83 -22.70 -3.55
CA VAL A 251 -12.17 -23.27 -4.74
C VAL A 251 -12.21 -24.80 -4.73
N GLU A 252 -11.96 -25.42 -3.59
CA GLU A 252 -12.03 -26.87 -3.41
C GLU A 252 -13.46 -27.40 -3.64
N GLY A 253 -14.47 -26.60 -3.31
CA GLY A 253 -15.89 -26.93 -3.53
C GLY A 253 -16.41 -26.67 -4.95
N LEU A 254 -15.58 -26.17 -5.88
CA LEU A 254 -16.01 -25.89 -7.26
C LEU A 254 -16.04 -27.15 -8.11
N SER A 255 -17.17 -27.37 -8.79
CA SER A 255 -17.36 -28.40 -9.82
C SER A 255 -16.87 -27.98 -11.21
N THR A 256 -16.01 -26.96 -11.31
CA THR A 256 -15.46 -26.46 -12.58
C THR A 256 -13.93 -26.33 -12.50
N PRO A 257 -13.20 -26.57 -13.61
CA PRO A 257 -11.74 -26.42 -13.63
C PRO A 257 -11.35 -24.93 -13.62
N VAL A 258 -10.85 -24.45 -12.48
CA VAL A 258 -10.44 -23.05 -12.27
C VAL A 258 -9.12 -23.01 -11.49
N ILE A 259 -8.21 -22.13 -11.92
CA ILE A 259 -6.98 -21.81 -11.19
C ILE A 259 -7.13 -20.38 -10.68
N ILE A 260 -6.99 -20.18 -9.36
CA ILE A 260 -7.01 -18.84 -8.76
C ILE A 260 -5.61 -18.48 -8.31
N ARG A 261 -5.07 -17.38 -8.85
CA ARG A 261 -3.86 -16.74 -8.33
C ARG A 261 -4.27 -15.63 -7.38
N TYR A 262 -4.06 -15.85 -6.09
CA TYR A 262 -4.44 -14.94 -5.02
C TYR A 262 -3.24 -14.16 -4.50
N THR A 263 -3.28 -12.83 -4.66
CA THR A 263 -2.27 -11.90 -4.13
C THR A 263 -2.84 -11.13 -2.93
N PRO A 264 -2.40 -11.43 -1.69
CA PRO A 264 -2.86 -10.75 -0.48
C PRO A 264 -2.29 -9.33 -0.37
N SER A 265 -2.97 -8.47 0.40
CA SER A 265 -2.48 -7.12 0.74
C SER A 265 -1.95 -7.00 2.17
N GLY A 266 -0.85 -6.25 2.30
CA GLY A 266 -0.38 -5.58 3.53
C GLY A 266 0.43 -6.40 4.52
N ASP A 267 0.47 -7.72 4.41
CA ASP A 267 1.46 -8.52 5.12
C ASP A 267 2.67 -8.78 4.22
N ALA A 268 3.87 -8.50 4.74
CA ALA A 268 5.11 -8.73 4.01
C ALA A 268 5.46 -10.22 3.99
N ASP A 269 5.07 -10.98 5.00
CA ASP A 269 5.48 -12.38 5.13
C ASP A 269 4.63 -13.33 4.28
N VAL A 270 3.58 -12.79 3.69
CA VAL A 270 2.56 -13.57 3.01
C VAL A 270 2.66 -13.34 1.51
N SER A 271 3.08 -14.40 0.81
CA SER A 271 3.27 -14.40 -0.64
C SER A 271 1.99 -14.78 -1.39
N GLU A 272 2.05 -14.63 -2.72
CA GLU A 272 1.01 -15.09 -3.64
C GLU A 272 0.75 -16.60 -3.48
N GLU A 273 -0.51 -16.98 -3.56
CA GLU A 273 -0.95 -18.37 -3.45
C GLU A 273 -1.72 -18.78 -4.70
N VAL A 274 -1.38 -19.92 -5.28
CA VAL A 274 -2.11 -20.50 -6.41
C VAL A 274 -3.01 -21.62 -5.88
N MET A 275 -4.32 -21.40 -5.95
CA MET A 275 -5.36 -22.34 -5.53
C MET A 275 -5.93 -23.04 -6.77
N ARG A 276 -6.09 -24.35 -6.72
CA ARG A 276 -6.59 -25.18 -7.84
C ARG A 276 -7.85 -25.92 -7.41
N SER A 277 -8.84 -25.97 -8.28
CA SER A 277 -10.02 -26.82 -8.06
C SER A 277 -9.67 -28.31 -8.27
N PRO A 278 -10.39 -29.25 -7.63
CA PRO A 278 -10.04 -30.68 -7.62
C PRO A 278 -10.14 -31.37 -8.99
N LEU A 279 -10.82 -30.75 -9.96
CA LEU A 279 -10.95 -31.26 -11.33
C LEU A 279 -9.68 -31.07 -12.17
N ILE A 280 -8.73 -30.24 -11.72
CA ILE A 280 -7.46 -30.02 -12.43
C ILE A 280 -6.46 -31.06 -11.93
N VAL A 281 -6.38 -32.18 -12.64
CA VAL A 281 -5.46 -33.29 -12.31
C VAL A 281 -4.13 -33.15 -13.07
N ASP A 282 -4.12 -32.52 -14.26
CA ASP A 282 -2.92 -32.35 -15.09
C ASP A 282 -2.75 -30.93 -15.67
N SER A 283 -1.50 -30.52 -15.83
CA SER A 283 -1.05 -29.17 -16.26
C SER A 283 -1.39 -28.78 -17.72
N ASN A 284 -2.08 -29.64 -18.48
CA ASN A 284 -2.30 -29.48 -19.92
C ASN A 284 -3.73 -29.09 -20.33
N GLU A 285 -4.68 -29.01 -19.40
CA GLU A 285 -6.01 -28.47 -19.72
C GLU A 285 -5.98 -26.94 -19.71
N THR A 286 -6.71 -26.32 -20.65
CA THR A 286 -6.94 -24.86 -20.70
C THR A 286 -7.81 -24.42 -19.52
N ALA A 287 -7.26 -24.52 -18.30
CA ALA A 287 -7.92 -24.11 -17.09
C ALA A 287 -8.06 -22.59 -17.09
N ASN A 288 -9.24 -22.10 -16.68
CA ASN A 288 -9.46 -20.68 -16.55
C ASN A 288 -8.66 -20.15 -15.36
N GLU A 289 -7.51 -19.52 -15.63
CA GLU A 289 -6.75 -18.79 -14.62
C GLU A 289 -7.42 -17.44 -14.34
N ILE A 290 -7.68 -17.16 -13.06
CA ILE A 290 -8.28 -15.92 -12.55
C ILE A 290 -7.29 -15.32 -11.54
N ASN A 291 -6.89 -14.07 -11.78
CA ASN A 291 -5.99 -13.33 -10.91
C ASN A 291 -6.80 -12.47 -9.94
N ILE A 292 -6.76 -12.80 -8.66
CA ILE A 292 -7.40 -12.03 -7.59
C ILE A 292 -6.33 -11.27 -6.81
N LYS A 293 -6.41 -9.94 -6.80
CA LYS A 293 -5.52 -9.08 -6.03
C LYS A 293 -6.31 -8.22 -5.06
N ILE A 294 -5.94 -8.31 -3.78
CA ILE A 294 -6.42 -7.37 -2.77
C ILE A 294 -5.54 -6.12 -2.82
N LEU A 295 -6.16 -4.95 -2.93
CA LEU A 295 -5.44 -3.67 -3.13
C LEU A 295 -5.06 -3.02 -1.80
N THR A 296 -5.83 -3.27 -0.75
CA THR A 296 -5.67 -2.68 0.58
C THR A 296 -6.10 -3.66 1.66
N PRO A 297 -5.45 -3.71 2.84
CA PRO A 297 -5.88 -4.58 3.94
C PRO A 297 -7.26 -4.24 4.49
N ALA A 298 -7.76 -3.02 4.21
CA ALA A 298 -9.09 -2.60 4.59
C ALA A 298 -10.18 -3.52 4.01
N PHE A 299 -9.92 -4.20 2.89
CA PHE A 299 -10.82 -5.22 2.33
C PHE A 299 -11.22 -6.26 3.38
N TYR A 300 -10.27 -6.82 4.14
CA TYR A 300 -10.56 -7.90 5.09
C TYR A 300 -11.46 -7.43 6.22
N SER A 301 -11.18 -6.25 6.77
CA SER A 301 -12.01 -5.61 7.80
C SER A 301 -13.39 -5.24 7.27
N ARG A 302 -13.54 -4.93 5.98
CA ARG A 302 -14.84 -4.60 5.37
C ARG A 302 -15.63 -5.85 5.00
N PHE A 303 -14.96 -6.91 4.56
CA PHE A 303 -15.58 -8.15 4.10
C PHE A 303 -16.49 -8.77 5.17
N VAL A 304 -16.07 -8.73 6.45
CA VAL A 304 -16.86 -9.28 7.58
C VAL A 304 -18.19 -8.55 7.84
N HIS A 305 -18.34 -7.33 7.34
CA HIS A 305 -19.57 -6.56 7.45
C HIS A 305 -20.66 -7.02 6.47
N TYR A 306 -20.29 -7.69 5.38
CA TYR A 306 -21.24 -8.17 4.39
C TYR A 306 -21.93 -9.46 4.85
N ALA A 307 -23.22 -9.58 4.55
CA ALA A 307 -23.98 -10.80 4.79
C ALA A 307 -23.74 -11.84 3.69
N HIS A 308 -23.63 -11.39 2.44
CA HIS A 308 -23.39 -12.22 1.26
C HIS A 308 -22.01 -11.92 0.68
N ASP A 309 -21.23 -12.96 0.41
CA ASP A 309 -19.91 -12.87 -0.20
C ASP A 309 -19.97 -12.35 -1.64
N SER A 310 -20.96 -12.77 -2.43
CA SER A 310 -21.15 -12.22 -3.78
C SER A 310 -21.35 -10.70 -3.76
N GLU A 311 -22.21 -10.20 -2.86
CA GLU A 311 -22.44 -8.76 -2.68
C GLU A 311 -21.15 -8.05 -2.24
N ALA A 312 -20.44 -8.63 -1.26
CA ALA A 312 -19.17 -8.11 -0.78
C ALA A 312 -18.19 -7.88 -1.92
N ILE A 313 -17.97 -8.91 -2.75
CA ILE A 313 -16.97 -8.86 -3.82
C ILE A 313 -17.37 -7.84 -4.90
N PHE A 314 -18.64 -7.80 -5.33
CA PHE A 314 -19.06 -6.84 -6.35
C PHE A 314 -19.04 -5.40 -5.84
N CYS A 315 -19.48 -5.14 -4.59
CA CYS A 315 -19.37 -3.82 -3.98
C CYS A 315 -17.89 -3.40 -3.81
N GLU A 316 -17.03 -4.32 -3.34
CA GLU A 316 -15.61 -4.01 -3.13
C GLU A 316 -14.82 -3.87 -4.44
N LEU A 317 -15.25 -4.52 -5.52
CA LEU A 317 -14.69 -4.36 -6.87
C LEU A 317 -15.12 -3.03 -7.51
N ALA A 318 -16.43 -2.75 -7.55
CA ALA A 318 -16.98 -1.62 -8.31
C ALA A 318 -17.01 -0.31 -7.50
N GLU A 319 -17.47 -0.36 -6.24
CA GLU A 319 -17.78 0.83 -5.44
C GLU A 319 -16.68 1.22 -4.45
N SER A 320 -16.03 0.26 -3.80
CA SER A 320 -14.96 0.55 -2.83
C SER A 320 -13.56 0.47 -3.46
N CYS A 321 -13.39 -0.30 -4.54
CA CYS A 321 -12.11 -0.60 -5.21
C CYS A 321 -11.00 -1.04 -4.23
N THR A 322 -11.34 -1.96 -3.33
CA THR A 322 -10.35 -2.63 -2.46
C THR A 322 -9.97 -4.02 -3.00
N PHE A 323 -10.73 -4.51 -3.98
CA PHE A 323 -10.58 -5.80 -4.64
C PHE A 323 -10.37 -5.58 -6.15
N TRP A 324 -9.47 -6.35 -6.77
CA TRP A 324 -9.24 -6.35 -8.20
C TRP A 324 -9.20 -7.79 -8.74
N THR A 325 -9.77 -7.97 -9.92
CA THR A 325 -9.65 -9.20 -10.71
C THR A 325 -9.44 -8.87 -12.18
N ASP A 326 -8.78 -9.77 -12.91
CA ASP A 326 -8.67 -9.71 -14.37
C ASP A 326 -9.96 -10.15 -15.09
N LYS A 327 -10.74 -11.07 -14.49
CA LYS A 327 -11.94 -11.67 -15.08
C LYS A 327 -13.17 -11.51 -14.17
N PRO A 328 -13.78 -10.31 -14.12
CA PRO A 328 -14.91 -10.02 -13.22
C PRO A 328 -16.15 -10.86 -13.48
N GLU A 329 -16.44 -11.21 -14.74
CA GLU A 329 -17.55 -12.06 -15.13
C GLU A 329 -17.47 -13.48 -14.55
N GLN A 330 -16.25 -13.98 -14.31
CA GLN A 330 -16.02 -15.32 -13.76
C GLN A 330 -16.17 -15.39 -12.23
N LEU A 331 -16.22 -14.24 -11.54
CA LEU A 331 -16.38 -14.20 -10.07
C LEU A 331 -17.69 -14.82 -9.59
N THR A 332 -18.75 -14.76 -10.41
CA THR A 332 -20.05 -15.39 -10.09
C THR A 332 -19.96 -16.91 -9.96
N ARG A 333 -18.96 -17.53 -10.60
CA ARG A 333 -18.71 -18.98 -10.52
C ARG A 333 -18.07 -19.35 -9.18
N ILE A 334 -17.28 -18.45 -8.60
CA ILE A 334 -16.59 -18.64 -7.31
C ILE A 334 -17.53 -18.27 -6.17
N PHE A 335 -18.07 -17.06 -6.21
CA PHE A 335 -18.98 -16.51 -5.21
C PHE A 335 -20.42 -16.71 -5.66
N LEU A 336 -20.87 -17.96 -5.62
CA LEU A 336 -22.24 -18.32 -5.98
C LEU A 336 -23.22 -17.62 -5.03
N LYS A 337 -24.32 -17.12 -5.58
CA LYS A 337 -25.45 -16.60 -4.81
C LYS A 337 -26.22 -17.75 -4.15
N LYS A 338 -25.57 -18.48 -3.24
CA LYS A 338 -26.21 -19.51 -2.41
C LYS A 338 -26.94 -18.82 -1.27
N GLY A 339 -28.14 -19.33 -0.94
CA GLY A 339 -28.82 -18.94 0.29
C GLY A 339 -27.93 -19.29 1.48
N SER A 340 -27.74 -18.34 2.40
CA SER A 340 -26.92 -18.54 3.59
C SER A 340 -27.46 -19.68 4.44
N SER A 341 -26.55 -20.54 4.93
CA SER A 341 -26.91 -21.67 5.78
C SER A 341 -27.49 -21.21 7.13
N PRO A 342 -28.41 -21.97 7.74
CA PRO A 342 -28.82 -21.74 9.12
C PRO A 342 -27.63 -21.88 10.07
N LEU A 343 -27.62 -21.11 11.16
CA LEU A 343 -26.54 -21.13 12.15
C LEU A 343 -26.52 -22.48 12.89
N HIS A 344 -25.56 -23.34 12.57
CA HIS A 344 -25.34 -24.65 13.19
C HIS A 344 -24.08 -24.58 14.05
N ALA A 345 -24.22 -24.23 15.32
CA ALA A 345 -23.09 -24.17 16.26
C ALA A 345 -23.03 -25.42 17.12
N SER A 346 -21.84 -26.01 17.28
CA SER A 346 -21.61 -27.18 18.12
C SER A 346 -21.61 -26.86 19.62
N SER A 347 -21.38 -25.59 20.00
CA SER A 347 -21.38 -25.13 21.40
C SER A 347 -22.31 -23.94 21.61
N ILE A 348 -22.94 -23.88 22.79
CA ILE A 348 -23.77 -22.74 23.23
C ILE A 348 -22.96 -21.44 23.25
N VAL A 349 -21.68 -21.52 23.65
CA VAL A 349 -20.80 -20.35 23.68
C VAL A 349 -20.60 -19.82 22.26
N ASP A 350 -20.35 -20.71 21.30
CA ASP A 350 -20.23 -20.32 19.89
C ASP A 350 -21.52 -19.70 19.37
N TYR A 351 -22.66 -20.32 19.69
CA TYR A 351 -23.97 -19.81 19.30
C TYR A 351 -24.17 -18.36 19.76
N VAL A 352 -23.91 -18.07 21.04
CA VAL A 352 -24.05 -16.71 21.61
C VAL A 352 -23.11 -15.72 20.91
N TRP A 353 -21.85 -16.11 20.69
CA TRP A 353 -20.86 -15.27 20.01
C TRP A 353 -21.27 -14.89 18.59
N PHE A 354 -21.66 -15.88 17.79
CA PHE A 354 -22.05 -15.64 16.40
C PHE A 354 -23.40 -14.93 16.29
N GLN A 355 -24.31 -15.12 17.25
CA GLN A 355 -25.52 -14.30 17.34
C GLN A 355 -25.20 -12.84 17.69
N LEU A 356 -24.23 -12.58 18.56
CA LEU A 356 -23.76 -11.22 18.84
C LEU A 356 -23.15 -10.58 17.58
N ILE A 357 -22.25 -11.28 16.88
CA ILE A 357 -21.65 -10.84 15.61
C ILE A 357 -22.75 -10.50 14.61
N LYS A 358 -23.72 -11.39 14.42
CA LYS A 358 -24.87 -11.19 13.54
C LYS A 358 -25.66 -9.93 13.90
N ARG A 359 -25.97 -9.71 15.18
CA ARG A 359 -26.73 -8.53 15.65
C ARG A 359 -25.93 -7.23 15.50
N MET A 360 -24.62 -7.30 15.56
CA MET A 360 -23.72 -6.15 15.45
C MET A 360 -23.44 -5.73 14.01
N ARG A 361 -23.58 -6.68 13.06
CA ARG A 361 -23.29 -6.50 11.64
C ARG A 361 -24.15 -5.41 10.99
N ARG A 362 -23.48 -4.56 10.20
CA ARG A 362 -24.07 -3.48 9.39
C ARG A 362 -23.23 -3.32 8.13
N LEU A 363 -23.87 -2.95 7.02
CA LEU A 363 -23.18 -2.70 5.76
C LEU A 363 -22.06 -1.65 5.96
N PRO A 364 -20.84 -1.87 5.45
CA PRO A 364 -19.76 -0.92 5.68
C PRO A 364 -20.06 0.40 4.96
N ARG A 365 -19.60 1.52 5.53
CA ARG A 365 -19.75 2.83 4.89
C ARG A 365 -19.09 2.83 3.51
N LYS A 366 -19.74 3.46 2.54
CA LYS A 366 -19.19 3.62 1.18
C LYS A 366 -17.93 4.47 1.25
N ILE A 367 -16.88 4.04 0.55
CA ILE A 367 -15.66 4.84 0.43
C ILE A 367 -15.94 5.94 -0.59
N GLU A 368 -16.13 7.16 -0.12
CA GLU A 368 -16.42 8.31 -0.98
C GLU A 368 -15.23 8.64 -1.89
N ARG A 369 -15.52 8.94 -3.16
CA ARG A 369 -14.54 9.32 -4.17
C ARG A 369 -14.98 10.62 -4.85
N PRO A 370 -14.69 11.80 -4.28
CA PRO A 370 -14.85 13.03 -5.03
C PRO A 370 -13.86 12.99 -6.21
N LEU A 371 -14.38 12.84 -7.43
CA LEU A 371 -13.59 12.82 -8.67
C LEU A 371 -13.31 14.25 -9.16
N SER A 372 -14.11 15.20 -8.69
CA SER A 372 -14.01 16.63 -8.95
C SER A 372 -14.16 17.43 -7.66
N SER A 373 -13.58 18.63 -7.63
CA SER A 373 -13.72 19.58 -6.51
C SER A 373 -15.15 20.15 -6.41
N ALA A 374 -15.97 19.90 -7.43
CA ALA A 374 -17.39 20.26 -7.48
C ALA A 374 -18.31 19.18 -6.87
N ASP A 375 -17.80 17.95 -6.65
CA ASP A 375 -18.60 16.87 -6.08
C ASP A 375 -18.74 17.12 -4.56
N LYS A 376 -19.92 17.59 -4.13
CA LYS A 376 -20.27 17.65 -2.70
C LYS A 376 -20.44 16.23 -2.18
N SER A 377 -19.95 15.95 -0.96
CA SER A 377 -20.20 14.66 -0.30
C SER A 377 -21.71 14.46 -0.17
N SER A 378 -22.25 13.45 -0.84
CA SER A 378 -23.62 13.00 -0.59
C SER A 378 -23.68 12.48 0.84
N SER A 379 -24.70 12.87 1.61
CA SER A 379 -24.94 12.29 2.94
C SER A 379 -24.90 10.76 2.84
N PRO A 380 -24.17 10.08 3.75
CA PRO A 380 -24.06 8.63 3.69
C PRO A 380 -25.48 8.04 3.72
N PRO A 381 -25.85 7.13 2.81
CA PRO A 381 -27.10 6.42 2.95
C PRO A 381 -27.06 5.73 4.32
N ASN A 382 -28.12 5.92 5.12
CA ASN A 382 -28.30 5.17 6.36
C ASN A 382 -28.11 3.70 6.02
N GLY A 383 -27.05 3.08 6.56
CA GLY A 383 -26.66 1.72 6.23
C GLY A 383 -27.88 0.80 6.35
N ILE A 384 -28.17 0.06 5.28
CA ILE A 384 -29.30 -0.87 5.25
C ILE A 384 -29.13 -1.83 6.43
N ASP A 385 -30.19 -1.94 7.23
CA ASP A 385 -30.19 -2.78 8.42
C ASP A 385 -30.27 -4.25 8.05
N ILE A 386 -29.12 -4.92 8.00
CA ILE A 386 -29.00 -6.32 7.62
C ILE A 386 -29.19 -7.30 8.79
N ARG A 387 -29.73 -6.85 9.94
CA ARG A 387 -29.98 -7.70 11.12
C ARG A 387 -30.94 -8.88 10.86
N ASN A 388 -31.80 -8.77 9.86
CA ASN A 388 -32.75 -9.82 9.46
C ASN A 388 -32.13 -10.93 8.58
N PHE A 389 -30.91 -10.73 8.07
CA PHE A 389 -30.25 -11.72 7.22
C PHE A 389 -29.68 -12.89 8.04
N ARG A 390 -29.44 -14.04 7.41
CA ARG A 390 -28.82 -15.20 8.09
C ARG A 390 -27.32 -14.93 8.34
N ILE A 391 -26.63 -15.90 8.92
CA ILE A 391 -25.18 -15.81 9.18
C ILE A 391 -24.40 -15.66 7.85
N SER A 392 -23.27 -14.95 7.87
CA SER A 392 -22.45 -14.76 6.67
C SER A 392 -21.83 -16.09 6.23
N SER A 393 -21.61 -16.27 4.93
CA SER A 393 -20.97 -17.46 4.37
C SER A 393 -19.60 -17.74 5.01
N MET A 394 -18.82 -16.69 5.31
CA MET A 394 -17.52 -16.85 5.97
C MET A 394 -17.66 -17.22 7.44
N ASP A 395 -18.65 -16.67 8.16
CA ASP A 395 -18.93 -17.09 9.53
C ASP A 395 -19.36 -18.57 9.57
N ALA A 396 -20.22 -18.99 8.64
CA ALA A 396 -20.69 -20.37 8.51
C ALA A 396 -19.53 -21.33 8.22
N PHE A 397 -18.58 -20.92 7.37
CA PHE A 397 -17.34 -21.64 7.13
C PHE A 397 -16.50 -21.80 8.41
N VAL A 398 -16.26 -20.71 9.15
CA VAL A 398 -15.45 -20.76 10.39
C VAL A 398 -16.10 -21.66 11.45
N ILE A 399 -17.43 -21.72 11.51
CA ILE A 399 -18.15 -22.63 12.40
C ILE A 399 -18.02 -24.07 11.93
N GLY A 400 -18.14 -24.33 10.63
CA GLY A 400 -18.19 -25.68 10.05
C GLY A 400 -16.85 -26.38 9.87
N GLN A 401 -15.74 -25.64 9.73
CA GLN A 401 -14.42 -26.21 9.41
C GLN A 401 -13.80 -27.02 10.57
N GLY A 402 -14.23 -26.79 11.82
CA GLY A 402 -13.71 -27.51 13.00
C GLY A 402 -12.33 -27.07 13.50
N ASP A 403 -11.68 -26.08 12.87
CA ASP A 403 -10.40 -25.53 13.34
C ASP A 403 -10.61 -24.58 14.54
N THR A 404 -10.34 -25.10 15.75
CA THR A 404 -10.48 -24.35 16.99
C THR A 404 -9.59 -23.11 17.03
N ARG A 405 -8.35 -23.17 16.51
CA ARG A 405 -7.41 -22.04 16.56
C ARG A 405 -7.87 -20.89 15.68
N LEU A 406 -8.31 -21.23 14.46
CA LEU A 406 -8.84 -20.24 13.51
C LEU A 406 -10.11 -19.59 14.08
N LYS A 407 -11.01 -20.38 14.68
CA LYS A 407 -12.24 -19.89 15.32
C LYS A 407 -11.95 -18.97 16.52
N GLU A 408 -11.01 -19.33 17.38
CA GLU A 408 -10.61 -18.53 18.55
C GLU A 408 -9.94 -17.21 18.18
N ALA A 409 -9.20 -17.16 17.07
CA ALA A 409 -8.64 -15.92 16.54
C ALA A 409 -9.70 -15.05 15.84
N TYR A 410 -10.63 -15.67 15.10
CA TYR A 410 -11.64 -14.96 14.30
C TYR A 410 -12.65 -14.17 15.15
N LYS A 411 -13.21 -14.79 16.19
CA LYS A 411 -14.24 -14.17 17.04
C LYS A 411 -13.83 -12.80 17.62
N PRO A 412 -12.71 -12.68 18.36
CA PRO A 412 -12.29 -11.40 18.92
C PRO A 412 -11.90 -10.40 17.83
N ALA A 413 -11.33 -10.86 16.70
CA ALA A 413 -10.99 -10.00 15.57
C ALA A 413 -12.24 -9.31 14.99
N VAL A 414 -13.29 -10.07 14.68
CA VAL A 414 -14.54 -9.51 14.13
C VAL A 414 -15.26 -8.62 15.13
N LEU A 415 -15.35 -9.04 16.40
CA LEU A 415 -15.96 -8.21 17.43
C LEU A 415 -15.21 -6.87 17.57
N ARG A 416 -13.88 -6.90 17.53
CA ARG A 416 -13.05 -5.68 17.60
C ARG A 416 -13.30 -4.76 16.41
N VAL A 417 -13.48 -5.29 15.20
CA VAL A 417 -13.88 -4.48 14.03
C VAL A 417 -15.24 -3.82 14.26
N PHE A 418 -16.24 -4.55 14.72
CA PHE A 418 -17.59 -4.01 14.93
C PHE A 418 -17.68 -3.02 16.09
N VAL A 419 -16.92 -3.23 17.16
CA VAL A 419 -16.80 -2.24 18.23
C VAL A 419 -16.10 -0.99 17.69
N ALA A 420 -15.00 -1.15 16.96
CA ALA A 420 -14.28 -0.01 16.37
C ALA A 420 -15.15 0.81 15.41
N ASP A 421 -16.00 0.17 14.61
CA ASP A 421 -16.95 0.85 13.72
C ASP A 421 -17.93 1.76 14.50
N ARG A 422 -18.36 1.35 15.69
CA ARG A 422 -19.33 2.11 16.50
C ARG A 422 -18.72 3.23 17.31
N ILE A 423 -17.55 3.01 17.91
CA ILE A 423 -16.98 3.95 18.90
C ILE A 423 -15.65 4.59 18.48
N ALA A 424 -15.00 4.08 17.44
CA ALA A 424 -13.66 4.51 17.01
C ALA A 424 -13.58 4.80 15.50
N LEU A 425 -14.69 5.22 14.88
CA LEU A 425 -14.78 5.58 13.45
C LEU A 425 -14.24 4.47 12.51
N GLY A 426 -14.38 3.20 12.89
CA GLY A 426 -13.88 2.05 12.12
C GLY A 426 -12.39 1.75 12.28
N SER A 427 -11.66 2.51 13.10
CA SER A 427 -10.22 2.31 13.32
C SER A 427 -9.95 1.44 14.55
N THR A 428 -9.48 0.22 14.32
CA THR A 428 -9.06 -0.71 15.39
C THR A 428 -7.82 -0.20 16.15
N THR A 429 -6.98 0.60 15.49
CA THR A 429 -5.83 1.26 16.11
C THR A 429 -6.27 2.36 17.07
N LEU A 430 -7.23 3.20 16.66
CA LEU A 430 -7.79 4.24 17.52
C LEU A 430 -8.49 3.61 18.74
N LEU A 431 -9.22 2.51 18.53
CA LEU A 431 -9.80 1.73 19.63
C LEU A 431 -8.72 1.26 20.62
N GLY A 432 -7.59 0.77 20.12
CA GLY A 432 -6.46 0.39 20.98
C GLY A 432 -5.85 1.55 21.75
N MET A 433 -5.78 2.75 21.16
CA MET A 433 -5.33 3.95 21.86
C MET A 433 -6.32 4.38 22.95
N MET A 434 -7.63 4.32 22.67
CA MET A 434 -8.67 4.60 23.67
C MET A 434 -8.62 3.61 24.84
N GLU A 435 -8.43 2.32 24.55
CA GLU A 435 -8.23 1.28 25.57
C GLU A 435 -6.99 1.57 26.44
N LEU A 436 -5.87 1.97 25.81
CA LEU A 436 -4.65 2.32 26.54
C LEU A 436 -4.86 3.54 27.43
N LEU A 437 -5.45 4.62 26.91
CA LEU A 437 -5.76 5.82 27.68
C LEU A 437 -6.73 5.51 28.83
N GLY A 438 -7.74 4.68 28.60
CA GLY A 438 -8.65 4.21 29.63
C GLY A 438 -7.94 3.42 30.73
N ARG A 439 -7.02 2.51 30.37
CA ARG A 439 -6.19 1.77 31.34
C ARG A 439 -5.31 2.70 32.15
N VAL A 440 -4.64 3.66 31.51
CA VAL A 440 -3.81 4.65 32.18
C VAL A 440 -4.65 5.49 33.15
N ALA A 441 -5.84 5.92 32.73
CA ALA A 441 -6.76 6.67 33.59
C ALA A 441 -7.22 5.83 34.80
N ILE A 442 -7.63 4.57 34.59
CA ILE A 442 -8.03 3.67 35.68
C ILE A 442 -6.86 3.45 36.65
N SER A 443 -5.67 3.11 36.14
CA SER A 443 -4.47 2.92 36.96
C SER A 443 -4.11 4.19 37.73
N TRP A 444 -4.20 5.37 37.11
CA TRP A 444 -3.98 6.65 37.78
C TRP A 444 -5.01 6.91 38.89
N THR A 445 -6.30 6.64 38.64
CA THR A 445 -7.35 6.79 39.66
C THR A 445 -7.17 5.83 40.82
N LEU A 446 -6.82 4.56 40.56
CA LEU A 446 -6.54 3.58 41.61
C LEU A 446 -5.31 3.97 42.42
N ALA A 447 -4.24 4.41 41.76
CA ALA A 447 -3.03 4.89 42.44
C ALA A 447 -3.32 6.15 43.29
N SER A 448 -4.11 7.08 42.77
CA SER A 448 -4.54 8.28 43.51
C SER A 448 -5.40 7.92 44.71
N LEU A 449 -6.34 6.98 44.57
CA LEU A 449 -7.17 6.50 45.67
C LEU A 449 -6.36 5.80 46.77
N VAL A 450 -5.29 5.08 46.42
CA VAL A 450 -4.37 4.49 47.41
C VAL A 450 -3.55 5.57 48.12
N VAL A 451 -3.10 6.61 47.40
CA VAL A 451 -2.29 7.69 48.00
C VAL A 451 -3.14 8.62 48.88
N TYR A 452 -4.38 8.92 48.49
CA TYR A 452 -5.26 9.86 49.19
C TYR A 452 -6.30 9.19 50.10
N GLY A 453 -6.52 7.88 49.97
CA GLY A 453 -7.49 7.12 50.77
C GLY A 453 -6.94 6.52 52.06
N PHE A 454 -5.65 6.71 52.36
CA PHE A 454 -4.99 6.30 53.61
C PHE A 454 -4.58 7.49 54.51
N SER A 455 -5.15 8.68 54.28
CA SER A 455 -4.99 9.83 55.19
C SER A 455 -6.23 10.08 56.01
#